data_AF-A0ABC9X376-F1
#
_entry.id   AF-A0ABC9X376-F1
#
_cell.length_a   1.000
_cell.length_b   1.000
_cell.length_c   1.000
_cell.angle_alpha   90.00
_cell.angle_beta   90.00
_cell.angle_gamma   90.00
#
_symmetry.space_group_name_H-M   'P 1'
#
loop_
_entity.id
_entity.type
_entity.pdbx_description
1 polymer ?
#
loop_
_entity_poly.entity_id
_entity_poly.type
_entity_poly.pdbx_seq_one_letter_code
_entity_poly.pdbx_strand_id
1 'polypeptide(L)'
;MTRGDLVFSLHAAVNIGVPQNTLLVQTLVRVCQEKLNQLDNRCISVLATTLAGLDKDKNITSGTAHSKYQRHLYTAKPDEMPGKRCSSLSEKEIRENVHDAPFRQLILILEGCYNLQYRNVKLFSALADYVSSTACLWDKRQVVLFLSAFETLSFQPSELMGTFAEKVTEDPEFLNLKNLLIVLRVYSRLNYVPRNQKHLLAILFVPLSAFCVGTTHPQGKLAMKKRHLNKLGYHVILIYQWMTQIQKNNSELVTQHYLGKTIENRTMYYLQILQNYKSDPKISRFLQNLDLYILPVLNIDGYIYSWEKDRLWRKNRSSHMNGTCYGTDLNRNFNSSWGSIGVSYNCSSEIFCGSGPESEPETRAVAQLIERKKSDILCYLTIHSYGQYILTPYGSTTKPPSNSEELMHVAKQAAAALMGKHGTSYEVGSTSSILYSNSGSSRDWAHMIGIPFSYTFELRDKGTHGFVLPPDQIQPTCEETMLAVTTIIDYVDQKYFPDGAVTLTSGSLGLSLCLSIALTWTVS
;
A
#
# COMPACT_ATOMS: atom_id res chain seq x y z
N MET A 1 48.62 8.48 7.06
CA MET A 1 48.15 8.88 5.72
C MET A 1 46.94 9.78 5.88
N THR A 2 47.05 11.01 5.41
CA THR A 2 45.93 11.94 5.28
C THR A 2 44.90 11.37 4.29
N ARG A 3 43.69 11.95 4.28
CA ARG A 3 42.58 11.50 3.42
C ARG A 3 42.94 11.60 1.92
N GLY A 4 43.74 12.61 1.55
CA GLY A 4 44.24 12.79 0.19
C GLY A 4 45.35 11.82 -0.18
N ASP A 5 46.24 11.46 0.75
CA ASP A 5 47.38 10.59 0.48
C ASP A 5 46.96 9.24 -0.14
N LEU A 6 45.79 8.71 0.23
CA LEU A 6 45.28 7.44 -0.30
C LEU A 6 44.91 7.52 -1.78
N VAL A 7 44.22 8.60 -2.17
CA VAL A 7 43.85 8.84 -3.57
C VAL A 7 45.08 9.13 -4.42
N PHE A 8 46.00 9.95 -3.93
CA PHE A 8 47.24 10.26 -4.64
C PHE A 8 48.17 9.04 -4.71
N SER A 9 48.13 8.13 -3.72
CA SER A 9 48.85 6.85 -3.77
C SER A 9 48.27 5.92 -4.82
N LEU A 10 46.94 5.84 -4.95
CA LEU A 10 46.28 5.10 -6.03
C LEU A 10 46.64 5.70 -7.39
N HIS A 11 46.56 7.02 -7.52
CA HIS A 11 46.94 7.73 -8.75
C HIS A 11 48.39 7.47 -9.14
N ALA A 12 49.31 7.55 -8.18
CA ALA A 12 50.72 7.24 -8.39
C ALA A 12 50.91 5.78 -8.83
N ALA A 13 50.29 4.81 -8.13
CA ALA A 13 50.39 3.38 -8.46
C ALA A 13 49.93 3.08 -9.89
N VAL A 14 48.84 3.69 -10.34
CA VAL A 14 48.34 3.55 -11.71
C VAL A 14 49.28 4.23 -12.72
N ASN A 15 49.78 5.42 -12.43
CA ASN A 15 50.69 6.15 -13.33
C ASN A 15 52.06 5.49 -13.50
N ILE A 16 52.55 4.77 -12.48
CA ILE A 16 53.78 3.97 -12.59
C ILE A 16 53.54 2.58 -13.23
N GLY A 17 52.32 2.30 -13.68
CA GLY A 17 51.99 1.09 -14.44
C GLY A 17 51.72 -0.16 -13.61
N VAL A 18 51.37 -0.03 -12.32
CA VAL A 18 50.98 -1.19 -11.50
C VAL A 18 49.68 -1.79 -12.06
N PRO A 19 49.63 -3.11 -12.37
CA PRO A 19 48.43 -3.72 -12.95
C PRO A 19 47.20 -3.61 -12.05
N GLN A 20 46.04 -3.39 -12.66
CA GLN A 20 44.76 -3.19 -11.97
C GLN A 20 44.32 -4.38 -11.11
N ASN A 21 44.74 -5.60 -11.46
CA ASN A 21 44.42 -6.83 -10.73
C ASN A 21 45.33 -7.07 -9.51
N THR A 22 46.31 -6.20 -9.26
CA THR A 22 47.17 -6.36 -8.07
C THR A 22 46.39 -6.10 -6.79
N LEU A 23 46.77 -6.82 -5.72
CA LEU A 23 46.21 -6.61 -4.39
C LEU A 23 46.39 -5.17 -3.92
N LEU A 24 47.49 -4.51 -4.31
CA LEU A 24 47.76 -3.11 -3.99
C LEU A 24 46.70 -2.17 -4.60
N VAL A 25 46.48 -2.25 -5.91
CA VAL A 25 45.49 -1.39 -6.60
C VAL A 25 44.08 -1.71 -6.12
N GLN A 26 43.73 -2.99 -5.97
CA GLN A 26 42.41 -3.40 -5.47
C GLN A 26 42.15 -2.94 -4.03
N THR A 27 43.16 -3.00 -3.16
CA THR A 27 43.05 -2.52 -1.77
C THR A 27 42.90 -1.01 -1.73
N LEU A 28 43.69 -0.28 -2.51
CA LEU A 28 43.59 1.18 -2.58
C LEU A 28 42.24 1.63 -3.15
N VAL A 29 41.74 0.99 -4.21
CA VAL A 29 40.41 1.23 -4.78
C VAL A 29 39.33 0.98 -3.72
N ARG A 30 39.39 -0.15 -3.01
CA ARG A 30 38.43 -0.49 -1.95
C ARG A 30 38.44 0.51 -0.80
N VAL A 31 39.62 0.91 -0.33
CA VAL A 31 39.74 1.91 0.75
C VAL A 31 39.24 3.28 0.29
N CYS A 32 39.49 3.66 -0.97
CA CYS A 32 38.91 4.86 -1.57
C CYS A 32 37.38 4.78 -1.69
N GLN A 33 36.82 3.61 -2.03
CA GLN A 33 35.37 3.38 -2.05
C GLN A 33 34.73 3.49 -0.66
N GLU A 34 35.32 2.85 0.36
CA GLU A 34 34.82 2.87 1.73
C GLU A 34 34.88 4.27 2.36
N LYS A 35 35.79 5.12 1.88
CA LYS A 35 36.00 6.50 2.35
C LYS A 35 35.54 7.57 1.36
N LEU A 36 34.76 7.23 0.34
CA LEU A 36 34.40 8.15 -0.74
C LEU A 36 33.71 9.42 -0.20
N ASN A 37 32.87 9.28 0.83
CA ASN A 37 32.17 10.40 1.49
C ASN A 37 33.08 11.30 2.34
N GLN A 38 34.36 10.96 2.49
CA GLN A 38 35.34 11.70 3.30
C GLN A 38 36.40 12.40 2.44
N LEU A 39 36.31 12.28 1.11
CA LEU A 39 37.24 12.88 0.15
C LEU A 39 36.79 14.29 -0.21
N ASP A 40 37.75 15.22 -0.31
CA ASP A 40 37.49 16.55 -0.85
C ASP A 40 37.35 16.51 -2.39
N ASN A 41 36.89 17.62 -2.97
CA ASN A 41 36.66 17.75 -4.41
C ASN A 41 37.88 17.44 -5.27
N ARG A 42 39.08 17.81 -4.78
CA ARG A 42 40.34 17.57 -5.48
C ARG A 42 40.65 16.08 -5.51
N CYS A 43 40.46 15.39 -4.38
CA CYS A 43 40.63 13.96 -4.26
C CYS A 43 39.61 13.20 -5.11
N ILE A 44 38.34 13.59 -5.14
CA ILE A 44 37.34 12.89 -5.96
C ILE A 44 37.65 13.05 -7.46
N SER A 45 38.10 14.24 -7.89
CA SER A 45 38.50 14.49 -9.29
C SER A 45 39.72 13.65 -9.71
N VAL A 46 40.72 13.58 -8.83
CA VAL A 46 41.92 12.74 -9.07
C VAL A 46 41.54 11.26 -9.09
N LEU A 47 40.66 10.81 -8.19
CA LEU A 47 40.18 9.43 -8.14
C LEU A 47 39.43 9.08 -9.43
N ALA A 48 38.48 9.91 -9.88
CA ALA A 48 37.74 9.70 -11.12
C ALA A 48 38.67 9.62 -12.34
N THR A 49 39.64 10.53 -12.44
CA THR A 49 40.64 10.53 -13.51
C THR A 49 41.51 9.26 -13.47
N THR A 50 41.89 8.81 -12.28
CA THR A 50 42.69 7.60 -12.08
C THR A 50 41.93 6.35 -12.54
N LEU A 51 40.65 6.25 -12.18
CA LEU A 51 39.79 5.13 -12.54
C LEU A 51 39.49 5.09 -14.05
N ALA A 52 39.30 6.25 -14.68
CA ALA A 52 39.18 6.34 -16.14
C ALA A 52 40.46 5.90 -16.87
N GLY A 53 41.63 6.01 -16.22
CA GLY A 53 42.91 5.51 -16.72
C GLY A 53 43.10 4.00 -16.56
N LEU A 54 42.37 3.36 -15.63
CA LEU A 54 42.43 1.90 -15.41
C LEU A 54 41.78 1.11 -16.55
N ASP A 55 40.81 1.72 -17.26
CA ASP A 55 40.01 1.08 -18.31
C ASP A 55 40.75 0.94 -19.66
N LYS A 56 42.06 1.25 -19.70
CA LYS A 56 42.92 1.08 -20.87
C LYS A 56 43.95 -0.02 -20.61
N ASP A 57 43.58 -1.25 -20.92
CA ASP A 57 44.47 -2.40 -20.89
C ASP A 57 45.72 -2.17 -21.78
N LYS A 58 46.84 -1.89 -21.13
CA LYS A 58 48.19 -2.11 -21.64
C LYS A 58 48.85 -3.28 -20.91
N ASN A 59 48.19 -4.42 -20.72
CA ASN A 59 48.80 -5.76 -20.74
C ASN A 59 47.90 -6.85 -20.10
N ILE A 60 47.78 -7.94 -20.87
CA ILE A 60 47.33 -9.30 -20.53
C ILE A 60 45.85 -9.63 -20.83
N THR A 61 45.69 -10.05 -22.08
CA THR A 61 44.90 -11.21 -22.51
C THR A 61 45.14 -12.44 -21.62
N SER A 62 44.10 -12.93 -20.93
CA SER A 62 43.80 -14.37 -20.82
C SER A 62 42.55 -14.57 -19.98
N GLY A 63 41.60 -15.33 -20.53
CA GLY A 63 40.28 -15.56 -19.95
C GLY A 63 40.27 -16.44 -18.71
N THR A 64 39.05 -16.63 -18.19
CA THR A 64 38.62 -17.70 -17.26
C THR A 64 38.83 -17.56 -15.75
N ALA A 65 38.97 -16.35 -15.19
CA ALA A 65 38.96 -16.18 -13.71
C ALA A 65 37.84 -15.27 -13.14
N HIS A 66 37.02 -14.62 -13.99
CA HIS A 66 36.10 -13.56 -13.52
C HIS A 66 34.79 -14.07 -12.87
N SER A 67 34.38 -15.33 -13.09
CA SER A 67 33.05 -15.81 -12.63
C SER A 67 33.06 -16.64 -11.33
N LYS A 68 34.22 -17.09 -10.83
CA LYS A 68 34.26 -18.02 -9.69
C LYS A 68 34.41 -17.35 -8.32
N TYR A 69 34.96 -16.14 -8.23
CA TYR A 69 35.24 -15.51 -6.93
C TYR A 69 34.13 -14.56 -6.41
N GLN A 70 33.24 -14.05 -7.27
CA GLN A 70 32.08 -13.24 -6.83
C GLN A 70 31.04 -14.04 -6.02
N ARG A 71 31.07 -15.38 -6.03
CA ARG A 71 30.09 -16.21 -5.31
C ARG A 71 30.40 -16.41 -3.83
N HIS A 72 31.64 -16.18 -3.38
CA HIS A 72 32.06 -16.45 -1.99
C HIS A 72 31.93 -15.25 -1.04
N LEU A 73 31.76 -14.02 -1.54
CA LEU A 73 31.61 -12.82 -0.69
C LEU A 73 30.15 -12.52 -0.27
N TYR A 74 29.16 -13.26 -0.78
CA TYR A 74 27.74 -13.02 -0.51
C TYR A 74 27.13 -13.91 0.61
N THR A 75 27.94 -14.53 1.47
CA THR A 75 27.43 -15.41 2.56
C THR A 75 27.90 -15.05 3.98
N ALA A 76 28.48 -13.87 4.21
CA ALA A 76 28.75 -13.41 5.58
C ALA A 76 27.52 -12.69 6.19
N LYS A 77 26.98 -13.25 7.27
CA LYS A 77 25.86 -12.74 8.07
C LYS A 77 26.16 -11.35 8.67
N PRO A 78 25.18 -10.44 8.79
CA PRO A 78 25.36 -9.13 9.41
C PRO A 78 25.07 -9.12 10.93
N ASP A 79 25.30 -10.21 11.65
CA ASP A 79 25.10 -10.27 13.10
C ASP A 79 26.30 -10.98 13.74
N GLU A 80 27.23 -10.17 14.28
CA GLU A 80 28.18 -10.43 15.39
C GLU A 80 29.46 -9.59 15.23
N MET A 81 29.50 -8.40 15.84
CA MET A 81 30.61 -7.85 16.65
C MET A 81 30.51 -6.31 16.84
N PRO A 82 31.06 -5.77 17.95
CA PRO A 82 30.55 -4.57 18.61
C PRO A 82 31.29 -3.28 18.25
N GLY A 83 30.60 -2.14 18.40
CA GLY A 83 31.24 -0.87 18.75
C GLY A 83 31.58 0.09 17.59
N LYS A 84 30.58 0.86 17.15
CA LYS A 84 30.52 2.34 17.13
C LYS A 84 29.58 2.80 16.01
N ARG A 85 28.46 3.40 16.42
CA ARG A 85 27.62 4.23 15.56
C ARG A 85 28.49 5.32 14.94
N CYS A 86 28.73 5.26 13.62
CA CYS A 86 29.04 6.46 12.85
C CYS A 86 27.72 7.17 12.55
N SER A 87 27.17 7.83 13.56
CA SER A 87 26.18 8.88 13.38
C SER A 87 26.87 10.13 12.81
N SER A 88 26.18 10.77 11.86
CA SER A 88 26.36 12.14 11.33
C SER A 88 27.65 12.45 10.55
N LEU A 89 27.61 12.20 9.24
CA LEU A 89 28.01 13.24 8.28
C LEU A 89 26.72 13.97 7.90
N SER A 90 26.68 15.28 8.11
CA SER A 90 25.47 16.07 7.92
C SER A 90 25.23 16.30 6.43
N GLU A 91 23.96 16.38 6.02
CA GLU A 91 23.52 16.78 4.67
C GLU A 91 24.18 18.10 4.19
N LYS A 92 24.64 18.91 5.16
CA LYS A 92 25.33 20.17 4.99
C LYS A 92 26.73 20.02 4.39
N GLU A 93 27.53 19.03 4.81
CA GLU A 93 28.93 18.87 4.36
C GLU A 93 29.03 18.38 2.91
N ILE A 94 28.06 17.60 2.41
CA ILE A 94 28.01 17.18 1.00
C ILE A 94 27.55 18.34 0.11
N ARG A 95 26.56 19.12 0.55
CA ARG A 95 26.10 20.33 -0.15
C ARG A 95 27.22 21.37 -0.25
N GLU A 96 27.89 21.69 0.86
CA GLU A 96 28.96 22.69 0.92
C GLU A 96 30.15 22.36 0.01
N ASN A 97 30.41 21.09 -0.29
CA ASN A 97 31.47 20.68 -1.22
C ASN A 97 31.02 20.66 -2.70
N VAL A 98 29.73 20.57 -3.01
CA VAL A 98 29.25 20.52 -4.41
C VAL A 98 29.03 21.92 -5.00
N HIS A 99 28.78 22.92 -4.15
CA HIS A 99 28.63 24.31 -4.58
C HIS A 99 29.89 24.81 -5.31
N ASP A 100 29.68 25.44 -6.48
CA ASP A 100 30.69 26.00 -7.39
C ASP A 100 31.58 25.00 -8.16
N ALA A 101 31.25 23.70 -8.13
CA ALA A 101 31.97 22.72 -8.93
C ALA A 101 31.67 22.89 -10.44
N PRO A 102 32.70 22.95 -11.31
CA PRO A 102 32.50 23.08 -12.75
C PRO A 102 31.82 21.83 -13.33
N PHE A 103 31.02 22.01 -14.39
CA PHE A 103 30.28 20.94 -15.10
C PHE A 103 31.09 19.65 -15.27
N ARG A 104 32.32 19.76 -15.78
CA ARG A 104 33.20 18.61 -16.04
C ARG A 104 33.49 17.79 -14.78
N GLN A 105 33.63 18.45 -13.64
CA GLN A 105 33.92 17.80 -12.37
C GLN A 105 32.70 17.03 -11.85
N LEU A 106 31.50 17.60 -11.98
CA LEU A 106 30.25 16.93 -11.58
C LEU A 106 29.97 15.67 -12.41
N ILE A 107 30.19 15.72 -13.73
CA ILE A 107 30.07 14.54 -14.59
C ILE A 107 31.11 13.48 -14.23
N LEU A 108 32.36 13.87 -14.01
CA LEU A 108 33.42 12.94 -13.59
C LEU A 108 33.10 12.25 -12.24
N ILE A 109 32.45 12.94 -11.32
CA ILE A 109 31.98 12.35 -10.06
C ILE A 109 30.95 11.25 -10.34
N LEU A 110 29.95 11.52 -11.18
CA LEU A 110 28.90 10.55 -11.52
C LEU A 110 29.47 9.35 -12.29
N GLU A 111 30.36 9.58 -13.25
CA GLU A 111 31.08 8.53 -13.99
C GLU A 111 31.96 7.69 -13.05
N GLY A 112 32.68 8.34 -12.13
CA GLY A 112 33.46 7.67 -11.09
C GLY A 112 32.60 6.77 -10.20
N CYS A 113 31.41 7.23 -9.81
CA CYS A 113 30.47 6.42 -9.05
C CYS A 113 30.01 5.18 -9.83
N TYR A 114 29.78 5.32 -11.14
CA TYR A 114 29.39 4.21 -12.00
C TYR A 114 30.51 3.18 -12.13
N ASN A 115 31.73 3.64 -12.45
CA ASN A 115 32.90 2.78 -12.62
C ASN A 115 33.25 2.02 -11.33
N LEU A 116 33.03 2.65 -10.17
CA LEU A 116 33.22 2.01 -8.86
C LEU A 116 32.04 1.12 -8.42
N GLN A 117 30.96 1.05 -9.19
CA GLN A 117 29.67 0.49 -8.78
C GLN A 117 29.17 1.05 -7.42
N TYR A 118 29.58 2.27 -7.08
CA TYR A 118 29.26 2.92 -5.83
C TYR A 118 27.83 3.48 -5.92
N ARG A 119 26.94 3.04 -5.02
CA ARG A 119 25.55 3.52 -4.97
C ARG A 119 25.29 4.22 -3.64
N ASN A 120 25.26 5.55 -3.67
CA ASN A 120 24.87 6.37 -2.53
C ASN A 120 23.75 7.32 -2.96
N VAL A 121 22.52 6.96 -2.61
CA VAL A 121 21.31 7.72 -2.96
C VAL A 121 21.37 9.14 -2.43
N LYS A 122 21.94 9.38 -1.23
CA LYS A 122 22.04 10.72 -0.64
C LYS A 122 22.97 11.63 -1.44
N LEU A 123 24.12 11.12 -1.87
CA LEU A 123 25.06 11.85 -2.72
C LEU A 123 24.41 12.19 -4.07
N PHE A 124 23.74 11.22 -4.69
CA PHE A 124 23.08 11.41 -5.98
C PHE A 124 21.92 12.40 -5.89
N SER A 125 21.14 12.36 -4.81
CA SER A 125 20.10 13.36 -4.52
C SER A 125 20.70 14.76 -4.36
N ALA A 126 21.75 14.91 -3.55
CA ALA A 126 22.39 16.21 -3.36
C ALA A 126 22.94 16.80 -4.67
N LEU A 127 23.54 15.97 -5.52
CA LEU A 127 24.02 16.37 -6.85
C LEU A 127 22.85 16.74 -7.78
N ALA A 128 21.77 15.95 -7.78
CA ALA A 128 20.61 16.21 -8.61
C ALA A 128 19.88 17.50 -8.20
N ASP A 129 19.70 17.73 -6.90
CA ASP A 129 19.08 18.94 -6.35
C ASP A 129 19.93 20.17 -6.69
N TYR A 130 21.26 20.08 -6.55
CA TYR A 130 22.16 21.16 -6.94
C TYR A 130 22.06 21.48 -8.44
N VAL A 131 22.17 20.47 -9.30
CA VAL A 131 22.06 20.64 -10.76
C VAL A 131 20.69 21.19 -11.16
N SER A 132 19.62 20.79 -10.46
CA SER A 132 18.28 21.33 -10.70
C SER A 132 18.14 22.79 -10.26
N SER A 133 18.64 23.13 -9.07
CA SER A 133 18.59 24.52 -8.56
C SER A 133 19.45 25.50 -9.37
N THR A 134 20.49 24.99 -10.05
CA THR A 134 21.38 25.75 -10.93
C THR A 134 21.07 25.54 -12.41
N ALA A 135 19.92 24.93 -12.73
CA ALA A 135 19.55 24.58 -14.10
C ALA A 135 19.57 25.77 -15.05
N CYS A 136 19.27 26.99 -14.59
CA CYS A 136 19.34 28.20 -15.41
C CYS A 136 20.76 28.55 -15.89
N LEU A 137 21.80 28.08 -15.19
CA LEU A 137 23.21 28.31 -15.53
C LEU A 137 23.76 27.26 -16.52
N TRP A 138 23.09 26.11 -16.64
CA TRP A 138 23.52 25.03 -17.52
C TRP A 138 22.88 25.14 -18.90
N ASP A 139 23.69 24.94 -19.94
CA ASP A 139 23.17 24.77 -21.29
C ASP A 139 22.36 23.47 -21.40
N LYS A 140 21.48 23.41 -22.40
CA LYS A 140 20.55 22.29 -22.54
C LYS A 140 21.28 20.96 -22.83
N ARG A 141 22.47 20.96 -23.44
CA ARG A 141 23.28 19.75 -23.69
C ARG A 141 23.90 19.23 -22.40
N GLN A 142 24.35 20.14 -21.52
CA GLN A 142 24.87 19.81 -20.19
C GLN A 142 23.80 19.14 -19.33
N VAL A 143 22.56 19.63 -19.37
CA VAL A 143 21.44 18.97 -18.64
C VAL A 143 21.18 17.56 -19.17
N VAL A 144 21.20 17.34 -20.50
CA VAL A 144 21.07 16.00 -21.08
C VAL A 144 22.20 15.07 -20.64
N LEU A 145 23.44 15.58 -20.53
CA LEU A 145 24.58 14.80 -20.05
C LEU A 145 24.43 14.41 -18.58
N PHE A 146 23.92 15.30 -17.73
CA PHE A 146 23.59 14.94 -16.35
C PHE A 146 22.51 13.85 -16.29
N LEU A 147 21.42 14.00 -17.05
CA LEU A 147 20.36 13.00 -17.12
C LEU A 147 20.89 11.63 -17.60
N SER A 148 21.78 11.62 -18.59
CA SER A 148 22.44 10.40 -19.07
C SER A 148 23.36 9.77 -18.03
N ALA A 149 24.11 10.59 -17.28
CA ALA A 149 24.99 10.10 -16.22
C ALA A 149 24.18 9.47 -15.06
N PHE A 150 23.08 10.12 -14.66
CA PHE A 150 22.16 9.56 -13.66
C PHE A 150 21.45 8.29 -14.14
N GLU A 151 21.09 8.21 -15.44
CA GLU A 151 20.53 7.00 -16.05
C GLU A 151 21.48 5.82 -15.96
N THR A 152 22.75 6.05 -16.26
CA THR A 152 23.82 5.05 -16.18
C THR A 152 23.98 4.52 -14.75
N LEU A 153 23.77 5.38 -13.74
CA LEU A 153 23.76 5.04 -12.32
C LEU A 153 22.47 4.37 -11.83
N SER A 154 21.45 4.24 -12.68
CA SER A 154 20.09 3.83 -12.28
C SER A 154 19.49 4.74 -11.19
N PHE A 155 19.78 6.04 -11.22
CA PHE A 155 19.29 7.03 -10.26
C PHE A 155 18.26 7.98 -10.90
N GLN A 156 17.25 8.40 -10.14
CA GLN A 156 16.13 9.22 -10.62
C GLN A 156 16.22 10.68 -10.10
N PRO A 157 16.68 11.64 -10.93
CA PRO A 157 16.73 13.05 -10.55
C PRO A 157 15.39 13.76 -10.85
N SER A 158 14.38 13.53 -10.02
CA SER A 158 12.99 13.98 -10.29
C SER A 158 12.83 15.49 -10.54
N GLU A 159 13.50 16.33 -9.75
CA GLU A 159 13.49 17.80 -9.91
C GLU A 159 14.11 18.24 -11.23
N LEU A 160 15.30 17.71 -11.53
CA LEU A 160 16.01 18.03 -12.77
C LEU A 160 15.21 17.62 -14.02
N MET A 161 14.45 16.52 -13.95
CA MET A 161 13.56 16.11 -15.03
C MET A 161 12.40 17.10 -15.23
N GLY A 162 11.81 17.63 -14.16
CA GLY A 162 10.78 18.66 -14.23
C GLY A 162 11.30 19.94 -14.88
N THR A 163 12.45 20.43 -14.41
CA THR A 163 13.09 21.62 -14.97
C THR A 163 13.52 21.41 -16.42
N PHE A 164 13.94 20.21 -16.81
CA PHE A 164 14.24 19.90 -18.20
C PHE A 164 12.97 19.86 -19.08
N ALA A 165 11.86 19.31 -18.57
CA ALA A 165 10.59 19.27 -19.29
C ALA A 165 10.06 20.68 -19.61
N GLU A 166 10.18 21.61 -18.65
CA GLU A 166 9.85 23.02 -18.86
C GLU A 166 10.71 23.62 -19.99
N LYS A 167 12.04 23.44 -19.93
CA LYS A 167 12.97 23.92 -20.97
C LYS A 167 12.72 23.35 -22.37
N VAL A 168 12.22 22.11 -22.46
CA VAL A 168 11.83 21.48 -23.74
C VAL A 168 10.52 22.04 -24.25
N THR A 169 9.57 22.32 -23.36
CA THR A 169 8.28 22.91 -23.71
C THR A 169 8.45 24.34 -24.26
N GLU A 170 9.43 25.08 -23.74
CA GLU A 170 9.80 26.42 -24.21
C GLU A 170 10.51 26.42 -25.57
N ASP A 171 11.13 25.32 -25.99
CA ASP A 171 11.89 25.21 -27.24
C ASP A 171 11.83 23.77 -27.81
N PRO A 172 10.76 23.43 -28.55
CA PRO A 172 10.51 22.07 -29.03
C PRO A 172 11.51 21.58 -30.09
N GLU A 173 12.17 22.49 -30.82
CA GLU A 173 13.12 22.14 -31.89
C GLU A 173 14.47 21.63 -31.35
N PHE A 174 14.69 21.75 -30.04
CA PHE A 174 15.93 21.37 -29.36
C PHE A 174 16.22 19.85 -29.37
N LEU A 175 15.18 19.01 -29.35
CA LEU A 175 15.34 17.57 -29.20
C LEU A 175 15.61 16.87 -30.54
N ASN A 176 16.90 16.75 -30.90
CA ASN A 176 17.28 15.80 -31.92
C ASN A 176 16.98 14.35 -31.47
N LEU A 177 16.87 13.42 -32.42
CA LEU A 177 16.50 12.02 -32.15
C LEU A 177 17.38 11.36 -31.07
N LYS A 178 18.67 11.71 -30.99
CA LYS A 178 19.60 11.18 -29.98
C LYS A 178 19.25 11.66 -28.56
N ASN A 179 18.98 12.96 -28.40
CA ASN A 179 18.57 13.54 -27.14
C ASN A 179 17.18 13.03 -26.72
N LEU A 180 16.26 12.94 -27.68
CA LEU A 180 14.92 12.40 -27.45
C LEU A 180 14.98 10.94 -26.98
N LEU A 181 15.86 10.10 -27.54
CA LEU A 181 16.03 8.72 -27.10
C LEU A 181 16.62 8.61 -25.69
N ILE A 182 17.54 9.50 -25.31
CA ILE A 182 18.07 9.56 -23.93
C ILE A 182 16.93 9.95 -22.98
N VAL A 183 16.17 10.99 -23.33
CA VAL A 183 15.01 11.45 -22.56
C VAL A 183 13.99 10.33 -22.45
N LEU A 184 13.59 9.71 -23.54
CA LEU A 184 12.65 8.59 -23.53
C LEU A 184 13.18 7.39 -22.74
N ARG A 185 14.49 7.09 -22.76
CA ARG A 185 15.07 6.02 -21.93
C ARG A 185 15.04 6.37 -20.45
N VAL A 186 15.37 7.61 -20.10
CA VAL A 186 15.24 8.14 -18.74
C VAL A 186 13.76 8.05 -18.31
N TYR A 187 12.83 8.58 -19.11
CA TYR A 187 11.38 8.57 -18.89
C TYR A 187 10.70 7.19 -19.02
N SER A 188 11.33 6.20 -19.65
CA SER A 188 10.76 4.85 -19.82
C SER A 188 11.32 3.87 -18.79
N ARG A 189 12.58 4.02 -18.38
CA ARG A 189 13.15 3.28 -17.25
C ARG A 189 12.63 3.79 -15.91
N LEU A 190 12.12 5.01 -15.89
CA LEU A 190 11.48 5.65 -14.76
C LEU A 190 9.99 5.77 -15.09
N ASN A 191 9.12 4.99 -14.43
CA ASN A 191 7.69 5.29 -14.41
C ASN A 191 7.52 6.73 -13.86
N TYR A 192 7.53 7.74 -14.73
CA TYR A 192 7.41 9.13 -14.33
C TYR A 192 6.02 9.32 -13.75
N VAL A 193 6.00 9.38 -12.43
CA VAL A 193 4.85 9.72 -11.63
C VAL A 193 5.07 11.15 -11.16
N PRO A 194 4.25 12.12 -11.60
CA PRO A 194 4.34 13.51 -11.13
C PRO A 194 4.33 13.56 -9.60
N ARG A 195 5.10 14.50 -9.02
CA ARG A 195 5.02 14.84 -7.58
C ARG A 195 3.58 15.23 -7.27
N ASN A 196 2.84 14.25 -6.72
CA ASN A 196 1.50 14.31 -6.12
C ASN A 196 0.78 12.94 -6.15
N GLN A 197 1.42 11.82 -6.52
CA GLN A 197 0.77 10.52 -6.33
C GLN A 197 0.63 10.15 -4.85
N LYS A 198 -0.59 10.42 -4.38
CA LYS A 198 -1.37 9.66 -3.43
C LYS A 198 -1.05 8.16 -3.55
N HIS A 199 -0.80 7.51 -2.41
CA HIS A 199 -0.39 6.12 -2.33
C HIS A 199 -1.36 5.18 -3.08
N LEU A 200 -0.93 4.63 -4.21
CA LEU A 200 -1.66 3.55 -4.87
C LEU A 200 -1.63 2.32 -3.95
N LEU A 201 -2.78 1.74 -3.62
CA LEU A 201 -2.85 0.59 -2.72
C LEU A 201 -3.09 -0.69 -3.52
N ALA A 202 -2.30 -1.72 -3.25
CA ALA A 202 -2.55 -3.07 -3.75
C ALA A 202 -2.82 -4.00 -2.57
N ILE A 203 -4.10 -4.26 -2.31
CA ILE A 203 -4.53 -5.15 -1.23
C ILE A 203 -4.64 -6.56 -1.79
N LEU A 204 -3.82 -7.48 -1.30
CA LEU A 204 -3.76 -8.84 -1.81
C LEU A 204 -4.13 -9.83 -0.72
N PHE A 205 -4.88 -10.84 -1.13
CA PHE A 205 -5.09 -12.04 -0.34
C PHE A 205 -4.14 -13.13 -0.85
N VAL A 206 -3.31 -13.67 0.05
CA VAL A 206 -2.30 -14.67 -0.32
C VAL A 206 -2.29 -15.81 0.69
N PRO A 207 -2.23 -17.08 0.24
CA PRO A 207 -2.17 -18.22 1.15
C PRO A 207 -0.84 -18.24 1.91
N LEU A 208 -0.80 -18.91 3.06
CA LEU A 208 0.43 -19.08 3.85
C LEU A 208 1.55 -19.78 3.07
N SER A 209 1.20 -20.63 2.10
CA SER A 209 2.16 -21.29 1.19
C SER A 209 2.95 -20.32 0.31
N ALA A 210 2.48 -19.07 0.16
CA ALA A 210 3.17 -18.04 -0.60
C ALA A 210 4.38 -17.43 0.13
N PHE A 211 4.68 -17.86 1.36
CA PHE A 211 5.81 -17.41 2.17
C PHE A 211 6.80 -18.55 2.42
N CYS A 212 8.08 -18.21 2.64
CA CYS A 212 9.07 -19.19 3.09
C CYS A 212 8.64 -19.78 4.44
N VAL A 213 8.81 -21.10 4.60
CA VAL A 213 8.37 -21.85 5.79
C VAL A 213 8.87 -21.18 7.08
N GLY A 214 7.96 -20.90 8.01
CA GLY A 214 8.26 -20.28 9.30
C GLY A 214 8.54 -18.77 9.24
N THR A 215 8.32 -18.11 8.10
CA THR A 215 8.62 -16.68 7.93
C THR A 215 7.45 -15.90 7.31
N THR A 216 7.53 -14.57 7.35
CA THR A 216 6.67 -13.65 6.59
C THR A 216 7.30 -13.23 5.25
N HIS A 217 8.42 -13.85 4.86
CA HIS A 217 9.14 -13.51 3.64
C HIS A 217 8.43 -14.11 2.42
N PRO A 218 7.94 -13.29 1.46
CA PRO A 218 7.25 -13.81 0.28
C PRO A 218 8.20 -14.60 -0.62
N GLN A 219 7.71 -15.67 -1.26
CA GLN A 219 8.48 -16.49 -2.18
C GLN A 219 7.83 -16.60 -3.56
N GLY A 220 8.61 -17.06 -4.55
CA GLY A 220 8.15 -17.40 -5.89
C GLY A 220 7.35 -16.29 -6.58
N LYS A 221 6.14 -16.63 -7.05
CA LYS A 221 5.25 -15.69 -7.76
C LYS A 221 4.85 -14.48 -6.92
N LEU A 222 4.67 -14.65 -5.60
CA LEU A 222 4.30 -13.54 -4.72
C LEU A 222 5.45 -12.53 -4.59
N ALA A 223 6.68 -12.99 -4.42
CA ALA A 223 7.85 -12.11 -4.35
C ALA A 223 7.99 -11.26 -5.63
N MET A 224 7.83 -11.90 -6.79
CA MET A 224 7.82 -11.24 -8.09
C MET A 224 6.68 -10.22 -8.22
N LYS A 225 5.45 -10.62 -7.88
CA LYS A 225 4.26 -9.74 -7.95
C LYS A 225 4.40 -8.53 -7.03
N LYS A 226 4.83 -8.73 -5.77
CA LYS A 226 5.07 -7.65 -4.81
C LYS A 226 6.15 -6.69 -5.32
N ARG A 227 7.26 -7.22 -5.87
CA ARG A 227 8.32 -6.39 -6.45
C ARG A 227 7.83 -5.56 -7.64
N HIS A 228 7.03 -6.14 -8.54
CA HIS A 228 6.45 -5.42 -9.67
C HIS A 228 5.48 -4.34 -9.22
N LEU A 229 4.56 -4.65 -8.30
CA LEU A 229 3.61 -3.68 -7.76
C LEU A 229 4.33 -2.50 -7.08
N ASN A 230 5.34 -2.79 -6.25
CA ASN A 230 6.16 -1.74 -5.64
C ASN A 230 6.86 -0.86 -6.69
N LYS A 231 7.38 -1.45 -7.78
CA LYS A 231 7.97 -0.69 -8.90
C LYS A 231 6.94 0.16 -9.67
N LEU A 232 5.67 -0.22 -9.63
CA LEU A 232 4.55 0.52 -10.20
C LEU A 232 3.99 1.58 -9.23
N GLY A 233 4.64 1.82 -8.08
CA GLY A 233 4.22 2.80 -7.10
C GLY A 233 3.13 2.31 -6.15
N TYR A 234 2.76 1.03 -6.20
CA TYR A 234 1.79 0.46 -5.26
C TYR A 234 2.42 0.16 -3.91
N HIS A 235 1.75 0.56 -2.84
CA HIS A 235 1.95 0.03 -1.51
C HIS A 235 1.16 -1.28 -1.38
N VAL A 236 1.86 -2.40 -1.25
CA VAL A 236 1.27 -3.74 -1.19
C VAL A 236 0.91 -4.13 0.24
N ILE A 237 -0.39 -4.30 0.50
CA ILE A 237 -0.93 -4.79 1.77
C ILE A 237 -1.32 -6.25 1.59
N LEU A 238 -0.74 -7.15 2.40
CA LEU A 238 -1.11 -8.56 2.42
C LEU A 238 -2.06 -8.80 3.59
N ILE A 239 -3.33 -9.11 3.32
CA ILE A 239 -4.42 -9.05 4.33
C ILE A 239 -4.09 -9.83 5.60
N TYR A 240 -3.70 -11.11 5.51
CA TYR A 240 -3.36 -11.88 6.72
C TYR A 240 -2.14 -11.34 7.48
N GLN A 241 -1.13 -10.84 6.76
CA GLN A 241 0.04 -10.24 7.42
C GLN A 241 -0.38 -8.96 8.14
N TRP A 242 -1.22 -8.15 7.51
CA TRP A 242 -1.78 -6.95 8.10
C TRP A 242 -2.62 -7.27 9.35
N MET A 243 -3.51 -8.26 9.30
CA MET A 243 -4.26 -8.72 10.47
C MET A 243 -3.34 -9.17 11.61
N THR A 244 -2.32 -9.97 11.29
CA THR A 244 -1.32 -10.45 12.28
C THR A 244 -0.50 -9.30 12.86
N GLN A 245 -0.14 -8.31 12.04
CA GLN A 245 0.61 -7.13 12.48
C GLN A 245 -0.23 -6.23 13.39
N ILE A 246 -1.49 -5.98 13.05
CA ILE A 246 -2.40 -5.21 13.92
C ILE A 246 -2.57 -5.92 15.26
N GLN A 247 -2.82 -7.23 15.23
CA GLN A 247 -2.94 -8.04 16.44
C GLN A 247 -1.68 -7.99 17.29
N LYS A 248 -0.48 -8.14 16.69
CA LYS A 248 0.79 -8.06 17.43
C LYS A 248 1.06 -6.67 18.01
N ASN A 249 0.84 -5.63 17.23
CA ASN A 249 1.12 -4.25 17.64
C ASN A 249 0.14 -3.76 18.72
N ASN A 250 -1.05 -4.36 18.79
CA ASN A 250 -2.11 -3.97 19.72
C ASN A 250 -2.63 -5.20 20.49
N SER A 251 -1.74 -6.08 20.95
CA SER A 251 -2.15 -7.39 21.50
C SER A 251 -3.05 -7.32 22.74
N GLU A 252 -3.07 -6.19 23.44
CA GLU A 252 -3.98 -5.91 24.55
C GLU A 252 -5.41 -5.59 24.08
N LEU A 253 -5.57 -5.13 22.83
CA LEU A 253 -6.82 -4.59 22.28
C LEU A 253 -7.37 -5.42 21.13
N VAL A 254 -6.52 -6.02 20.31
CA VAL A 254 -6.95 -6.72 19.11
C VAL A 254 -6.60 -8.20 19.23
N THR A 255 -7.63 -9.03 19.11
CA THR A 255 -7.49 -10.48 19.01
C THR A 255 -7.93 -10.95 17.63
N GLN A 256 -7.27 -11.98 17.10
CA GLN A 256 -7.58 -12.58 15.81
C GLN A 256 -8.16 -13.98 16.04
N HIS A 257 -9.33 -14.25 15.47
CA HIS A 257 -10.08 -15.48 15.70
C HIS A 257 -10.36 -16.20 14.39
N TYR A 258 -10.30 -17.53 14.44
CA TYR A 258 -10.69 -18.38 13.32
C TYR A 258 -12.21 -18.38 13.16
N LEU A 259 -12.70 -18.12 11.94
CA LEU A 259 -14.12 -18.14 11.60
C LEU A 259 -14.53 -19.48 10.96
N GLY A 260 -13.71 -19.98 10.05
CA GLY A 260 -14.07 -21.11 9.20
C GLY A 260 -13.14 -21.24 8.01
N LYS A 261 -13.56 -21.99 6.98
CA LYS A 261 -12.86 -22.06 5.70
C LYS A 261 -13.81 -21.80 4.55
N THR A 262 -13.28 -21.23 3.47
CA THR A 262 -13.98 -21.07 2.21
C THR A 262 -14.11 -22.38 1.44
N ILE A 263 -14.82 -22.36 0.33
CA ILE A 263 -15.03 -23.53 -0.52
C ILE A 263 -13.72 -24.09 -1.12
N GLU A 264 -12.74 -23.22 -1.42
CA GLU A 264 -11.37 -23.62 -1.81
C GLU A 264 -10.43 -23.82 -0.60
N ASN A 265 -10.99 -24.06 0.60
CA ASN A 265 -10.27 -24.42 1.83
C ASN A 265 -9.31 -23.34 2.36
N ARG A 266 -9.58 -22.05 2.10
CA ARG A 266 -8.82 -20.92 2.66
C ARG A 266 -9.42 -20.47 4.00
N THR A 267 -8.56 -20.15 4.96
CA THR A 267 -8.99 -19.87 6.33
C THR A 267 -9.57 -18.47 6.51
N MET A 268 -10.84 -18.36 6.89
CA MET A 268 -11.41 -17.07 7.26
C MET A 268 -11.02 -16.73 8.71
N TYR A 269 -10.58 -15.48 8.92
CA TYR A 269 -10.35 -14.90 10.24
C TYR A 269 -11.15 -13.62 10.39
N TYR A 270 -11.58 -13.32 11.63
CA TYR A 270 -12.08 -12.00 12.02
C TYR A 270 -11.19 -11.41 13.12
N LEU A 271 -11.18 -10.09 13.21
CA LEU A 271 -10.57 -9.35 14.32
C LEU A 271 -11.65 -9.00 15.33
N GLN A 272 -11.36 -9.17 16.61
CA GLN A 272 -12.16 -8.61 17.69
C GLN A 272 -11.33 -7.51 18.37
N ILE A 273 -11.86 -6.29 18.35
CA ILE A 273 -11.30 -5.15 19.07
C ILE A 273 -12.02 -5.07 20.42
N LEU A 274 -11.23 -5.25 21.47
CA LEU A 274 -11.60 -5.29 22.88
C LEU A 274 -11.42 -3.92 23.53
N GLN A 275 -11.83 -3.87 24.79
CA GLN A 275 -11.78 -2.67 25.61
C GLN A 275 -10.39 -2.04 25.69
N ASN A 276 -10.37 -0.70 25.77
CA ASN A 276 -9.27 0.16 26.22
C ASN A 276 -8.37 0.84 25.14
N TYR A 277 -8.93 1.69 24.29
CA TYR A 277 -8.12 2.57 23.43
C TYR A 277 -7.92 3.96 24.06
N LYS A 278 -6.66 4.36 24.30
CA LYS A 278 -6.34 5.52 25.16
C LYS A 278 -6.28 6.88 24.45
N SER A 279 -6.32 6.95 23.12
CA SER A 279 -5.99 8.22 22.42
C SER A 279 -7.19 9.06 21.98
N ASP A 280 -8.40 8.49 21.87
CA ASP A 280 -9.60 9.22 21.46
C ASP A 280 -10.73 8.97 22.47
N PRO A 281 -11.25 10.02 23.14
CA PRO A 281 -12.28 9.87 24.16
C PRO A 281 -13.57 9.20 23.68
N LYS A 282 -13.98 9.43 22.42
CA LYS A 282 -15.20 8.86 21.84
C LYS A 282 -15.02 7.37 21.58
N ILE A 283 -13.89 6.99 21.00
CA ILE A 283 -13.53 5.58 20.76
C ILE A 283 -13.26 4.85 22.07
N SER A 284 -12.61 5.51 23.03
CA SER A 284 -12.39 4.99 24.37
C SER A 284 -13.72 4.66 25.04
N ARG A 285 -14.73 5.52 24.93
CA ARG A 285 -16.07 5.26 25.49
C ARG A 285 -16.74 4.08 24.80
N PHE A 286 -16.71 4.03 23.46
CA PHE A 286 -17.28 2.90 22.72
C PHE A 286 -16.67 1.58 23.14
N LEU A 287 -15.34 1.52 23.19
CA LEU A 287 -14.63 0.30 23.52
C LEU A 287 -14.76 -0.07 25.01
N GLN A 288 -15.21 0.82 25.90
CA GLN A 288 -15.53 0.42 27.27
C GLN A 288 -16.77 -0.48 27.34
N ASN A 289 -17.77 -0.22 26.47
CA ASN A 289 -19.07 -0.89 26.54
C ASN A 289 -19.29 -1.90 25.42
N LEU A 290 -18.59 -1.76 24.30
CA LEU A 290 -18.82 -2.51 23.06
C LEU A 290 -17.54 -3.19 22.57
N ASP A 291 -17.68 -4.45 22.20
CA ASP A 291 -16.70 -5.17 21.39
C ASP A 291 -16.98 -4.96 19.90
N LEU A 292 -15.94 -4.74 19.10
CA LEU A 292 -16.08 -4.63 17.64
C LEU A 292 -15.53 -5.88 16.95
N TYR A 293 -16.39 -6.54 16.17
CA TYR A 293 -16.03 -7.70 15.35
C TYR A 293 -15.89 -7.26 13.89
N ILE A 294 -14.69 -7.40 13.32
CA ILE A 294 -14.37 -6.97 11.96
C ILE A 294 -13.96 -8.18 11.12
N LEU A 295 -14.75 -8.48 10.08
CA LEU A 295 -14.42 -9.47 9.06
C LEU A 295 -14.01 -8.73 7.76
N PRO A 296 -12.70 -8.59 7.45
CA PRO A 296 -12.27 -7.75 6.33
C PRO A 296 -12.69 -8.29 4.96
N VAL A 297 -12.65 -9.62 4.78
CA VAL A 297 -13.00 -10.29 3.52
C VAL A 297 -13.73 -11.59 3.84
N LEU A 298 -15.02 -11.62 3.54
CA LEU A 298 -15.84 -12.85 3.61
C LEU A 298 -15.58 -13.75 2.39
N ASN A 299 -15.71 -13.20 1.18
CA ASN A 299 -15.54 -13.93 -0.07
C ASN A 299 -14.08 -13.96 -0.53
N ILE A 300 -13.23 -14.68 0.22
CA ILE A 300 -11.78 -14.75 -0.06
C ILE A 300 -11.52 -15.32 -1.46
N ASP A 301 -12.21 -16.40 -1.82
CA ASP A 301 -11.96 -17.12 -3.07
C ASP A 301 -12.36 -16.26 -4.27
N GLY A 302 -13.53 -15.60 -4.21
CA GLY A 302 -13.95 -14.63 -5.22
C GLY A 302 -13.02 -13.43 -5.31
N TYR A 303 -12.51 -12.94 -4.17
CA TYR A 303 -11.54 -11.84 -4.15
C TYR A 303 -10.26 -12.20 -4.89
N ILE A 304 -9.68 -13.37 -4.62
CA ILE A 304 -8.48 -13.86 -5.35
C ILE A 304 -8.79 -14.01 -6.84
N TYR A 305 -9.95 -14.57 -7.18
CA TYR A 305 -10.38 -14.73 -8.57
C TYR A 305 -10.45 -13.39 -9.32
N SER A 306 -10.85 -12.30 -8.63
CA SER A 306 -10.84 -10.95 -9.19
C SER A 306 -9.45 -10.38 -9.49
N TRP A 307 -8.42 -10.88 -8.82
CA TRP A 307 -7.03 -10.48 -9.06
C TRP A 307 -6.33 -11.34 -10.12
N GLU A 308 -6.87 -12.52 -10.42
CA GLU A 308 -6.18 -13.53 -11.23
C GLU A 308 -6.88 -13.84 -12.56
N LYS A 309 -8.21 -13.71 -12.63
CA LYS A 309 -9.02 -14.21 -13.73
C LYS A 309 -10.05 -13.20 -14.22
N ASP A 310 -10.96 -12.77 -13.36
CA ASP A 310 -12.07 -11.91 -13.74
C ASP A 310 -12.31 -10.82 -12.69
N ARG A 311 -11.87 -9.61 -13.02
CA ARG A 311 -11.92 -8.45 -12.13
C ARG A 311 -13.33 -8.10 -11.64
N LEU A 312 -14.37 -8.46 -12.39
CA LEU A 312 -15.76 -8.15 -12.04
C LEU A 312 -16.50 -9.33 -11.40
N TRP A 313 -15.79 -10.42 -11.08
CA TRP A 313 -16.37 -11.57 -10.38
C TRP A 313 -16.91 -11.18 -9.00
N ARG A 314 -18.17 -11.53 -8.73
CA ARG A 314 -18.90 -11.17 -7.50
C ARG A 314 -19.16 -12.36 -6.56
N LYS A 315 -19.53 -13.51 -7.12
CA LYS A 315 -19.98 -14.70 -6.37
C LYS A 315 -18.83 -15.37 -5.61
N ASN A 316 -19.11 -16.36 -4.76
CA ASN A 316 -18.04 -17.25 -4.28
C ASN A 316 -17.54 -18.18 -5.40
N ARG A 317 -16.77 -19.22 -5.07
CA ARG A 317 -16.15 -20.13 -6.04
C ARG A 317 -16.69 -21.56 -5.98
N SER A 318 -17.89 -21.76 -5.43
CA SER A 318 -18.48 -23.10 -5.35
C SER A 318 -18.74 -23.69 -6.73
N SER A 319 -18.58 -25.00 -6.87
CA SER A 319 -18.81 -25.70 -8.13
C SER A 319 -20.21 -26.28 -8.14
N HIS A 320 -20.97 -26.00 -9.20
CA HIS A 320 -22.35 -26.47 -9.37
C HIS A 320 -22.49 -27.24 -10.67
N MET A 321 -23.49 -28.13 -10.75
CA MET A 321 -23.80 -28.94 -11.94
C MET A 321 -22.55 -29.61 -12.55
N ASN A 322 -21.80 -30.36 -11.73
CA ASN A 322 -20.55 -31.03 -12.11
C ASN A 322 -19.49 -30.08 -12.74
N GLY A 323 -19.43 -28.83 -12.29
CA GLY A 323 -18.42 -27.87 -12.73
C GLY A 323 -18.75 -27.11 -14.01
N THR A 324 -20.01 -27.11 -14.44
CA THR A 324 -20.47 -26.32 -15.59
C THR A 324 -20.76 -24.87 -15.24
N CYS A 325 -21.05 -24.58 -13.97
CA CYS A 325 -21.25 -23.22 -13.46
C CYS A 325 -20.58 -23.09 -12.08
N TYR A 326 -20.18 -21.86 -11.74
CA TYR A 326 -19.46 -21.58 -10.51
C TYR A 326 -20.08 -20.41 -9.74
N GLY A 327 -20.08 -20.54 -8.43
CA GLY A 327 -20.38 -19.48 -7.48
C GLY A 327 -21.87 -19.34 -7.16
N THR A 328 -22.10 -19.05 -5.90
CA THR A 328 -23.36 -18.59 -5.29
C THR A 328 -23.20 -17.13 -4.87
N ASP A 329 -24.23 -16.30 -5.03
CA ASP A 329 -24.25 -14.95 -4.45
C ASP A 329 -24.45 -15.07 -2.94
N LEU A 330 -23.37 -14.79 -2.18
CA LEU A 330 -23.39 -14.89 -0.72
C LEU A 330 -24.45 -13.97 -0.09
N ASN A 331 -24.82 -12.85 -0.72
CA ASN A 331 -25.87 -11.95 -0.22
C ASN A 331 -27.26 -12.26 -0.80
N ARG A 332 -27.44 -13.48 -1.32
CA ARG A 332 -28.72 -14.14 -1.59
C ARG A 332 -28.85 -15.49 -0.86
N ASN A 333 -27.86 -15.85 -0.05
CA ASN A 333 -27.73 -17.18 0.51
C ASN A 333 -28.08 -17.26 2.01
N PHE A 334 -28.31 -16.16 2.72
CA PHE A 334 -28.71 -16.22 4.13
C PHE A 334 -30.16 -16.68 4.30
N ASN A 335 -30.51 -17.19 5.48
CA ASN A 335 -31.87 -17.66 5.77
C ASN A 335 -32.87 -16.52 6.08
N SER A 336 -33.02 -15.57 5.15
CA SER A 336 -33.96 -14.44 5.24
C SER A 336 -34.91 -14.41 4.05
N SER A 337 -36.07 -15.07 4.20
CA SER A 337 -37.00 -15.30 3.09
C SER A 337 -36.31 -15.96 1.88
N TRP A 338 -35.31 -16.81 2.13
CA TRP A 338 -34.40 -17.32 1.12
C TRP A 338 -35.14 -17.90 -0.09
N GLY A 339 -34.68 -17.56 -1.30
CA GLY A 339 -35.25 -18.10 -2.52
C GLY A 339 -36.57 -17.46 -2.99
N SER A 340 -37.09 -16.44 -2.30
CA SER A 340 -38.43 -15.91 -2.56
C SER A 340 -38.50 -14.81 -3.62
N ILE A 341 -37.62 -13.82 -3.58
CA ILE A 341 -37.66 -12.64 -4.46
C ILE A 341 -36.26 -12.08 -4.76
N GLY A 342 -36.06 -11.52 -5.95
CA GLY A 342 -34.79 -10.89 -6.34
C GLY A 342 -33.60 -11.85 -6.38
N VAL A 343 -33.86 -13.10 -6.74
CA VAL A 343 -32.90 -14.22 -6.80
C VAL A 343 -33.07 -15.01 -8.09
N SER A 344 -32.09 -15.86 -8.40
CA SER A 344 -32.21 -16.88 -9.44
C SER A 344 -31.87 -18.26 -8.88
N TYR A 345 -32.51 -19.29 -9.43
CA TYR A 345 -32.14 -20.70 -9.23
C TYR A 345 -31.25 -21.24 -10.36
N ASN A 346 -30.93 -20.42 -11.36
CA ASN A 346 -29.95 -20.77 -12.38
C ASN A 346 -28.54 -20.44 -11.85
N CYS A 347 -27.69 -21.45 -11.69
CA CYS A 347 -26.33 -21.29 -11.16
C CYS A 347 -25.41 -20.41 -12.01
N SER A 348 -25.74 -20.19 -13.29
CA SER A 348 -25.00 -19.26 -14.16
C SER A 348 -25.39 -17.79 -13.93
N SER A 349 -26.44 -17.53 -13.15
CA SER A 349 -26.85 -16.16 -12.80
C SER A 349 -25.92 -15.54 -11.75
N GLU A 350 -25.71 -14.22 -11.84
CA GLU A 350 -25.00 -13.43 -10.83
C GLU A 350 -25.75 -13.33 -9.49
N ILE A 351 -27.06 -13.57 -9.49
CA ILE A 351 -27.93 -13.56 -8.31
C ILE A 351 -28.39 -14.98 -7.92
N PHE A 352 -27.59 -15.99 -8.26
CA PHE A 352 -27.87 -17.37 -7.87
C PHE A 352 -27.89 -17.52 -6.35
N CYS A 353 -29.00 -17.98 -5.77
CA CYS A 353 -29.19 -18.03 -4.32
C CYS A 353 -28.57 -19.25 -3.62
N GLY A 354 -28.04 -20.21 -4.39
CA GLY A 354 -27.44 -21.45 -3.86
C GLY A 354 -28.41 -22.63 -3.86
N SER A 355 -27.98 -23.76 -3.33
CA SER A 355 -28.79 -24.99 -3.23
C SER A 355 -29.72 -25.03 -2.02
N GLY A 356 -29.51 -24.12 -1.07
CA GLY A 356 -30.30 -23.97 0.15
C GLY A 356 -29.87 -22.71 0.91
N PRO A 357 -30.63 -22.27 1.93
CA PRO A 357 -30.15 -21.23 2.82
C PRO A 357 -28.86 -21.71 3.50
N GLU A 358 -27.86 -20.85 3.54
CA GLU A 358 -26.55 -21.06 4.13
C GLU A 358 -25.83 -22.31 3.55
N SER A 359 -26.10 -22.60 2.27
CA SER A 359 -25.43 -23.68 1.53
C SER A 359 -23.93 -23.44 1.39
N GLU A 360 -23.49 -22.18 1.37
CA GLU A 360 -22.08 -21.85 1.20
C GLU A 360 -21.34 -21.87 2.55
N PRO A 361 -20.10 -22.40 2.59
CA PRO A 361 -19.34 -22.45 3.85
C PRO A 361 -19.01 -21.06 4.40
N GLU A 362 -18.89 -20.05 3.52
CA GLU A 362 -18.65 -18.66 3.91
C GLU A 362 -19.86 -18.06 4.67
N THR A 363 -21.06 -18.14 4.11
CA THR A 363 -22.29 -17.63 4.74
C THR A 363 -22.60 -18.39 6.03
N ARG A 364 -22.48 -19.72 6.01
CA ARG A 364 -22.73 -20.58 7.18
C ARG A 364 -21.80 -20.26 8.35
N ALA A 365 -20.53 -19.98 8.09
CA ALA A 365 -19.58 -19.67 9.16
C ALA A 365 -19.95 -18.35 9.88
N VAL A 366 -20.34 -17.32 9.11
CA VAL A 366 -20.85 -16.05 9.67
C VAL A 366 -22.15 -16.28 10.44
N ALA A 367 -23.08 -17.05 9.85
CA ALA A 367 -24.37 -17.32 10.46
C ALA A 367 -24.22 -18.01 11.82
N GLN A 368 -23.42 -19.07 11.88
CA GLN A 368 -23.15 -19.81 13.12
C GLN A 368 -22.47 -18.96 14.20
N LEU A 369 -21.51 -18.10 13.83
CA LEU A 369 -20.84 -17.23 14.81
C LEU A 369 -21.82 -16.25 15.45
N ILE A 370 -22.61 -15.57 14.62
CA ILE A 370 -23.51 -14.52 15.07
C ILE A 370 -24.71 -15.13 15.82
N GLU A 371 -25.29 -16.24 15.35
CA GLU A 371 -26.39 -16.89 16.07
C GLU A 371 -26.01 -17.33 17.49
N ARG A 372 -24.76 -17.80 17.68
CA ARG A 372 -24.24 -18.15 19.02
C ARG A 372 -24.09 -16.94 19.94
N LYS A 373 -23.96 -15.74 19.39
CA LYS A 373 -23.72 -14.48 20.10
C LYS A 373 -24.88 -13.48 19.97
N LYS A 374 -26.03 -13.88 19.40
CA LYS A 374 -27.07 -12.95 18.96
C LYS A 374 -27.68 -12.12 20.09
N SER A 375 -27.64 -12.62 21.34
CA SER A 375 -28.06 -11.87 22.53
C SER A 375 -27.16 -10.68 22.85
N ASP A 376 -25.90 -10.75 22.41
CA ASP A 376 -24.84 -9.79 22.76
C ASP A 376 -24.54 -8.84 21.59
N ILE A 377 -25.05 -9.13 20.39
CA ILE A 377 -24.82 -8.33 19.19
C ILE A 377 -25.94 -7.30 19.04
N LEU A 378 -25.61 -6.05 19.29
CA LEU A 378 -26.54 -4.93 19.19
C LEU A 378 -26.63 -4.34 17.78
N CYS A 379 -25.57 -4.48 16.97
CA CYS A 379 -25.48 -3.89 15.64
C CYS A 379 -24.77 -4.82 14.65
N TYR A 380 -25.31 -4.90 13.43
CA TYR A 380 -24.74 -5.63 12.29
C TYR A 380 -24.61 -4.70 11.09
N LEU A 381 -23.37 -4.48 10.62
CA LEU A 381 -23.07 -3.65 9.46
C LEU A 381 -22.46 -4.52 8.37
N THR A 382 -23.06 -4.52 7.17
CA THR A 382 -22.47 -5.16 5.98
C THR A 382 -22.12 -4.09 4.94
N ILE A 383 -20.89 -4.12 4.43
CA ILE A 383 -20.32 -3.06 3.59
C ILE A 383 -20.17 -3.57 2.16
N HIS A 384 -20.79 -2.85 1.22
CA HIS A 384 -20.84 -3.13 -0.21
C HIS A 384 -20.48 -1.86 -1.00
N SER A 385 -20.33 -2.01 -2.31
CA SER A 385 -20.37 -0.89 -3.26
C SER A 385 -21.09 -1.38 -4.51
N TYR A 386 -21.69 -0.51 -5.32
CA TYR A 386 -21.70 0.95 -5.26
C TYR A 386 -23.15 1.48 -5.28
N GLY A 387 -23.33 2.77 -5.00
CA GLY A 387 -24.62 3.44 -5.17
C GLY A 387 -24.83 4.62 -4.21
N GLN A 388 -24.03 4.72 -3.15
CA GLN A 388 -24.18 5.70 -2.07
C GLN A 388 -25.53 5.56 -1.34
N TYR A 389 -25.75 4.38 -0.75
CA TYR A 389 -26.94 4.07 0.03
C TYR A 389 -26.60 3.63 1.46
N ILE A 390 -27.46 3.97 2.42
CA ILE A 390 -27.53 3.31 3.72
C ILE A 390 -28.89 2.61 3.78
N LEU A 391 -28.88 1.30 3.58
CA LEU A 391 -30.09 0.50 3.45
C LEU A 391 -30.50 -0.14 4.77
N THR A 392 -31.78 -0.05 5.08
CA THR A 392 -32.43 -0.72 6.20
C THR A 392 -33.20 -1.97 5.75
N PRO A 393 -33.55 -2.89 6.68
CA PRO A 393 -34.49 -3.96 6.40
C PRO A 393 -35.90 -3.43 6.07
N TYR A 394 -36.72 -4.14 5.29
CA TYR A 394 -36.44 -5.41 4.63
C TYR A 394 -36.20 -5.23 3.12
N GLY A 395 -35.45 -6.15 2.52
CA GLY A 395 -35.34 -6.31 1.09
C GLY A 395 -36.47 -7.15 0.49
N SER A 396 -37.01 -8.13 1.24
CA SER A 396 -37.97 -9.09 0.69
C SER A 396 -39.42 -8.62 0.74
N THR A 397 -39.70 -7.53 1.46
CA THR A 397 -41.04 -6.97 1.62
C THR A 397 -40.95 -5.48 1.87
N THR A 398 -42.01 -4.75 1.50
CA THR A 398 -42.22 -3.34 1.85
C THR A 398 -42.81 -3.17 3.24
N LYS A 399 -43.22 -4.27 3.91
CA LYS A 399 -43.66 -4.21 5.31
C LYS A 399 -42.45 -3.85 6.19
N PRO A 400 -42.49 -2.71 6.91
CA PRO A 400 -41.36 -2.30 7.73
C PRO A 400 -41.21 -3.20 8.97
N PRO A 401 -39.98 -3.33 9.51
CA PRO A 401 -39.78 -3.91 10.85
C PRO A 401 -40.39 -3.04 11.95
N SER A 402 -40.62 -3.60 13.13
CA SER A 402 -41.23 -2.89 14.26
C SER A 402 -40.44 -1.67 14.74
N ASN A 403 -39.11 -1.67 14.56
CA ASN A 403 -38.23 -0.56 14.91
C ASN A 403 -37.79 0.28 13.69
N SER A 404 -38.57 0.29 12.60
CA SER A 404 -38.19 0.99 11.36
C SER A 404 -37.96 2.49 11.54
N GLU A 405 -38.75 3.16 12.37
CA GLU A 405 -38.60 4.59 12.63
C GLU A 405 -37.24 4.90 13.26
N GLU A 406 -36.83 4.10 14.24
CA GLU A 406 -35.54 4.21 14.89
C GLU A 406 -34.38 3.89 13.93
N LEU A 407 -34.50 2.80 13.15
CA LEU A 407 -33.50 2.45 12.14
C LEU A 407 -33.27 3.59 11.15
N MET A 408 -34.36 4.21 10.66
CA MET A 408 -34.33 5.33 9.73
C MET A 408 -33.77 6.60 10.37
N HIS A 409 -34.10 6.88 11.62
CA HIS A 409 -33.57 8.03 12.36
C HIS A 409 -32.05 7.97 12.45
N VAL A 410 -31.51 6.83 12.92
CA VAL A 410 -30.07 6.61 13.10
C VAL A 410 -29.35 6.62 11.74
N ALA A 411 -29.91 5.98 10.71
CA ALA A 411 -29.30 5.98 9.38
C ALA A 411 -29.27 7.37 8.74
N LYS A 412 -30.28 8.21 8.96
CA LYS A 412 -30.27 9.62 8.51
C LYS A 412 -29.21 10.45 9.23
N GLN A 413 -29.02 10.25 10.54
CA GLN A 413 -27.94 10.89 11.28
C GLN A 413 -26.57 10.47 10.74
N ALA A 414 -26.38 9.17 10.48
CA ALA A 414 -25.17 8.62 9.89
C ALA A 414 -24.88 9.21 8.49
N ALA A 415 -25.89 9.30 7.62
CA ALA A 415 -25.77 9.92 6.30
C ALA A 415 -25.42 11.42 6.39
N ALA A 416 -26.01 12.15 7.34
CA ALA A 416 -25.68 13.56 7.56
C ALA A 416 -24.24 13.77 8.05
N ALA A 417 -23.77 12.93 8.98
CA ALA A 417 -22.39 12.96 9.46
C ALA A 417 -21.38 12.64 8.34
N LEU A 418 -21.68 11.64 7.50
CA LEU A 418 -20.90 11.30 6.32
C LEU A 418 -20.80 12.48 5.36
N MET A 419 -21.94 13.06 5.00
CA MET A 419 -22.03 14.20 4.08
C MET A 419 -21.22 15.40 4.59
N GLY A 420 -21.17 15.61 5.91
CA GLY A 420 -20.38 16.69 6.53
C GLY A 420 -18.87 16.58 6.30
N LYS A 421 -18.33 15.42 5.92
CA LYS A 421 -16.88 15.25 5.69
C LYS A 421 -16.42 15.74 4.33
N HIS A 422 -17.05 15.24 3.27
CA HIS A 422 -16.62 15.45 1.88
C HIS A 422 -17.77 15.89 0.94
N GLY A 423 -18.96 16.17 1.47
CA GLY A 423 -20.14 16.58 0.69
C GLY A 423 -20.86 15.43 -0.02
N THR A 424 -20.48 14.18 0.24
CA THR A 424 -21.06 13.01 -0.45
C THR A 424 -22.46 12.70 0.09
N SER A 425 -23.46 12.75 -0.80
CA SER A 425 -24.84 12.47 -0.44
C SER A 425 -25.16 10.97 -0.56
N TYR A 426 -25.65 10.39 0.54
CA TYR A 426 -26.15 9.02 0.60
C TYR A 426 -27.67 9.01 0.78
N GLU A 427 -28.35 8.16 0.03
CA GLU A 427 -29.80 7.94 0.17
C GLU A 427 -30.07 6.88 1.24
N VAL A 428 -31.11 7.08 2.05
CA VAL A 428 -31.45 6.24 3.20
C VAL A 428 -32.86 5.69 3.07
N GLY A 429 -33.03 4.38 3.21
CA GLY A 429 -34.34 3.75 3.07
C GLY A 429 -34.28 2.23 3.16
N SER A 430 -35.46 1.61 3.21
CA SER A 430 -35.56 0.16 3.13
C SER A 430 -35.12 -0.31 1.74
N THR A 431 -34.44 -1.45 1.67
CA THR A 431 -33.87 -1.92 0.39
C THR A 431 -34.93 -2.15 -0.69
N SER A 432 -36.09 -2.68 -0.30
CA SER A 432 -37.21 -2.89 -1.22
C SER A 432 -37.84 -1.59 -1.73
N SER A 433 -37.74 -0.51 -0.95
CA SER A 433 -38.34 0.79 -1.31
C SER A 433 -37.46 1.65 -2.20
N ILE A 434 -36.14 1.67 -1.97
CA ILE A 434 -35.25 2.66 -2.63
C ILE A 434 -34.22 2.05 -3.58
N LEU A 435 -34.09 0.72 -3.63
CA LEU A 435 -33.12 0.06 -4.50
C LEU A 435 -33.79 -1.01 -5.37
N TYR A 436 -34.03 -2.20 -4.81
CA TYR A 436 -34.78 -3.28 -5.45
C TYR A 436 -35.13 -4.36 -4.41
N SER A 437 -36.20 -5.11 -4.66
CA SER A 437 -36.57 -6.24 -3.81
C SER A 437 -35.58 -7.39 -3.91
N ASN A 438 -35.16 -7.95 -2.77
CA ASN A 438 -34.26 -9.09 -2.69
C ASN A 438 -34.54 -9.98 -1.47
N SER A 439 -34.04 -11.20 -1.50
CA SER A 439 -34.12 -12.14 -0.39
C SER A 439 -32.77 -12.78 -0.13
N GLY A 440 -32.60 -13.39 1.03
CA GLY A 440 -31.37 -14.03 1.45
C GLY A 440 -30.22 -13.08 1.73
N SER A 441 -30.52 -11.80 2.00
CA SER A 441 -29.52 -10.80 2.37
C SER A 441 -29.08 -10.98 3.83
N SER A 442 -27.80 -10.73 4.10
CA SER A 442 -27.23 -10.85 5.44
C SER A 442 -27.82 -9.82 6.42
N ARG A 443 -28.13 -8.62 5.94
CA ARG A 443 -28.78 -7.57 6.75
C ARG A 443 -30.16 -7.99 7.21
N ASP A 444 -31.01 -8.51 6.32
CA ASP A 444 -32.36 -8.93 6.70
C ASP A 444 -32.31 -10.13 7.64
N TRP A 445 -31.41 -11.08 7.39
CA TRP A 445 -31.22 -12.23 8.27
C TRP A 445 -30.76 -11.82 9.67
N ALA A 446 -29.75 -10.94 9.78
CA ALA A 446 -29.26 -10.44 11.06
C ALA A 446 -30.39 -9.78 11.86
N HIS A 447 -31.23 -8.99 11.18
CA HIS A 447 -32.39 -8.36 11.82
C HIS A 447 -33.46 -9.38 12.24
N MET A 448 -33.77 -10.36 11.38
CA MET A 448 -34.76 -11.42 11.67
C MET A 448 -34.38 -12.29 12.86
N ILE A 449 -33.08 -12.54 13.09
CA ILE A 449 -32.62 -13.32 14.25
C ILE A 449 -32.56 -12.50 15.55
N GLY A 450 -32.90 -11.20 15.50
CA GLY A 450 -33.06 -10.34 16.68
C GLY A 450 -32.04 -9.22 16.82
N ILE A 451 -31.14 -8.97 15.86
CA ILE A 451 -30.17 -7.87 15.95
C ILE A 451 -30.86 -6.55 15.61
N PRO A 452 -30.97 -5.61 16.57
CA PRO A 452 -31.85 -4.45 16.42
C PRO A 452 -31.37 -3.46 15.36
N PHE A 453 -30.07 -3.21 15.26
CA PHE A 453 -29.49 -2.24 14.33
C PHE A 453 -28.74 -2.94 13.19
N SER A 454 -29.45 -3.25 12.10
CA SER A 454 -28.88 -3.96 10.94
C SER A 454 -28.89 -3.09 9.69
N TYR A 455 -27.72 -2.79 9.11
CA TYR A 455 -27.59 -1.90 7.96
C TYR A 455 -26.71 -2.48 6.85
N THR A 456 -27.03 -2.11 5.60
CA THR A 456 -26.13 -2.29 4.46
C THR A 456 -25.64 -0.94 3.98
N PHE A 457 -24.32 -0.77 3.84
CA PHE A 457 -23.75 0.38 3.14
C PHE A 457 -23.46 0.01 1.70
N GLU A 458 -23.94 0.79 0.75
CA GLU A 458 -23.45 0.78 -0.64
C GLU A 458 -22.58 2.03 -0.81
N LEU A 459 -21.26 1.87 -0.87
CA LEU A 459 -20.31 2.97 -0.88
C LEU A 459 -20.27 3.72 -2.23
N ARG A 460 -19.29 4.62 -2.38
CA ARG A 460 -19.05 5.34 -3.64
C ARG A 460 -18.81 4.39 -4.83
N ASP A 461 -19.10 4.81 -6.06
CA ASP A 461 -19.78 6.06 -6.45
C ASP A 461 -21.24 5.78 -6.87
N LYS A 462 -21.86 6.66 -7.67
CA LYS A 462 -23.21 6.45 -8.22
C LYS A 462 -23.21 5.76 -9.59
N GLY A 463 -22.09 5.14 -9.98
CA GLY A 463 -21.97 4.37 -11.23
C GLY A 463 -21.02 4.95 -12.27
N THR A 464 -20.34 6.08 -12.00
CA THR A 464 -19.33 6.64 -12.92
C THR A 464 -18.16 5.68 -13.09
N HIS A 465 -17.67 5.12 -11.98
CA HIS A 465 -16.61 4.10 -11.96
C HIS A 465 -17.13 2.76 -11.43
N GLY A 466 -18.21 2.77 -10.66
CA GLY A 466 -18.81 1.57 -10.06
C GLY A 466 -17.78 0.76 -9.27
N PHE A 467 -17.60 -0.51 -9.62
CA PHE A 467 -16.67 -1.42 -8.94
C PHE A 467 -15.17 -1.16 -9.20
N VAL A 468 -14.86 -0.24 -10.11
CA VAL A 468 -13.49 0.12 -10.52
C VAL A 468 -13.13 1.54 -10.07
N LEU A 469 -13.61 1.91 -8.87
CA LEU A 469 -13.39 3.21 -8.26
C LEU A 469 -11.88 3.55 -8.18
N PRO A 470 -11.46 4.77 -8.56
CA PRO A 470 -10.05 5.17 -8.55
C PRO A 470 -9.40 5.01 -7.16
N PRO A 471 -8.14 4.53 -7.07
CA PRO A 471 -7.48 4.31 -5.78
C PRO A 471 -7.39 5.56 -4.88
N ASP A 472 -7.37 6.75 -5.47
CA ASP A 472 -7.33 7.99 -4.70
C ASP A 472 -8.66 8.36 -4.04
N GLN A 473 -9.74 7.65 -4.36
CA GLN A 473 -11.03 7.72 -3.68
C GLN A 473 -11.12 6.78 -2.47
N ILE A 474 -10.17 5.87 -2.26
CA ILE A 474 -10.20 4.93 -1.13
C ILE A 474 -10.21 5.70 0.20
N GLN A 475 -9.23 6.57 0.43
CA GLN A 475 -9.13 7.32 1.67
C GLN A 475 -10.33 8.24 1.91
N PRO A 476 -10.78 9.09 0.96
CA PRO A 476 -12.00 9.88 1.13
C PRO A 476 -13.23 9.04 1.47
N THR A 477 -13.41 7.89 0.80
CA THR A 477 -14.53 6.97 1.06
C THR A 477 -14.45 6.38 2.47
N CYS A 478 -13.26 5.94 2.91
CA CYS A 478 -13.08 5.41 4.25
C CYS A 478 -13.32 6.46 5.33
N GLU A 479 -12.82 7.69 5.15
CA GLU A 479 -12.97 8.78 6.12
C GLU A 479 -14.43 9.18 6.35
N GLU A 480 -15.21 9.37 5.28
CA GLU A 480 -16.63 9.74 5.41
C GLU A 480 -17.47 8.58 5.97
N THR A 481 -17.20 7.34 5.52
CA THR A 481 -17.92 6.15 5.98
C THR A 481 -17.65 5.90 7.46
N MET A 482 -16.44 6.17 7.94
CA MET A 482 -16.10 6.04 9.35
C MET A 482 -16.92 6.98 10.23
N LEU A 483 -17.26 8.19 9.76
CA LEU A 483 -18.17 9.07 10.49
C LEU A 483 -19.58 8.50 10.57
N ALA A 484 -20.08 7.88 9.49
CA ALA A 484 -21.39 7.20 9.52
C ALA A 484 -21.39 6.03 10.51
N VAL A 485 -20.39 5.15 10.43
CA VAL A 485 -20.25 3.96 11.29
C VAL A 485 -20.14 4.38 12.76
N THR A 486 -19.27 5.34 13.07
CA THR A 486 -19.13 5.83 14.46
C THR A 486 -20.38 6.52 14.97
N THR A 487 -21.18 7.16 14.12
CA THR A 487 -22.48 7.74 14.50
C THR A 487 -23.49 6.66 14.90
N ILE A 488 -23.53 5.54 14.15
CA ILE A 488 -24.39 4.39 14.50
C ILE A 488 -23.93 3.79 15.83
N ILE A 489 -22.63 3.56 16.00
CA ILE A 489 -22.06 3.00 17.24
C ILE A 489 -22.35 3.93 18.43
N ASP A 490 -22.23 5.24 18.26
CA ASP A 490 -22.53 6.24 19.29
C ASP A 490 -23.97 6.16 19.77
N TYR A 491 -24.91 6.03 18.83
CA TYR A 491 -26.32 5.88 19.16
C TYR A 491 -26.58 4.59 19.93
N VAL A 492 -26.00 3.47 19.49
CA VAL A 492 -26.13 2.17 20.15
C VAL A 492 -25.56 2.20 21.56
N ASP A 493 -24.35 2.76 21.72
CA ASP A 493 -23.69 2.94 23.02
C ASP A 493 -24.58 3.75 23.98
N GLN A 494 -25.06 4.92 23.57
CA GLN A 494 -25.92 5.77 24.40
C GLN A 494 -27.26 5.12 24.75
N LYS A 495 -27.84 4.34 23.82
CA LYS A 495 -29.13 3.67 24.04
C LYS A 495 -29.04 2.57 25.09
N TYR A 496 -27.99 1.76 25.06
CA TYR A 496 -27.86 0.58 25.94
C TYR A 496 -26.98 0.82 27.17
N PHE A 497 -26.14 1.85 27.16
CA PHE A 497 -25.20 2.18 28.24
C PHE A 497 -25.25 3.68 28.61
N PRO A 498 -26.43 4.22 29.00
CA PRO A 498 -26.62 5.66 29.24
C PRO A 498 -25.78 6.22 30.41
N ASP A 499 -25.42 5.37 31.39
CA ASP A 499 -24.67 5.78 32.58
C ASP A 499 -23.14 5.91 32.35
N GLY A 500 -22.64 5.59 31.14
CA GLY A 500 -21.24 5.77 30.74
C GLY A 500 -20.87 7.22 30.34
N ALA A 501 -21.79 8.17 30.50
CA ALA A 501 -21.60 9.56 30.08
C ALA A 501 -20.63 10.32 31.02
N VAL A 502 -19.33 10.31 30.70
CA VAL A 502 -18.43 11.35 31.21
C VAL A 502 -18.86 12.69 30.62
N THR A 503 -19.13 13.66 31.49
CA THR A 503 -19.58 15.01 31.16
C THR A 503 -18.58 15.69 30.21
N LEU A 504 -18.93 15.80 28.92
CA LEU A 504 -18.19 16.64 27.98
C LEU A 504 -18.53 18.11 28.29
N THR A 505 -17.67 18.78 29.05
CA THR A 505 -17.73 20.23 29.18
C THR A 505 -17.57 20.88 27.80
N SER A 506 -18.53 21.73 27.45
CA SER A 506 -18.58 22.52 26.22
C SER A 506 -17.31 23.36 26.04
N GLY A 507 -16.35 22.85 25.28
CA GLY A 507 -15.08 23.55 25.10
C GLY A 507 -14.05 22.82 24.24
N SER A 508 -14.44 22.17 23.12
CA SER A 508 -13.48 21.75 22.08
C SER A 508 -14.19 21.38 20.78
N LEU A 509 -14.58 22.39 20.00
CA LEU A 509 -14.82 22.26 18.57
C LEU A 509 -13.45 22.14 17.88
N GLY A 510 -12.97 20.92 17.67
CA GLY A 510 -11.74 20.68 16.91
C GLY A 510 -11.19 19.27 17.11
N LEU A 511 -10.92 18.61 15.98
CA LEU A 511 -10.25 17.30 15.81
C LEU A 511 -11.12 16.04 15.91
N SER A 512 -11.79 15.74 14.79
CA SER A 512 -12.13 14.37 14.38
C SER A 512 -10.96 13.78 13.59
N LEU A 513 -10.11 12.98 14.24
CA LEU A 513 -9.11 12.16 13.57
C LEU A 513 -8.56 11.08 14.50
N CYS A 514 -9.28 9.98 14.77
CA CYS A 514 -8.65 8.86 15.50
C CYS A 514 -9.30 7.46 15.40
N LEU A 515 -10.10 7.14 14.38
CA LEU A 515 -10.25 5.72 13.95
C LEU A 515 -9.34 5.36 12.77
N SER A 516 -8.59 6.35 12.28
CA SER A 516 -7.49 6.19 11.33
C SER A 516 -6.20 5.74 12.01
N ILE A 517 -6.01 5.87 13.32
CA ILE A 517 -4.69 5.65 13.96
C ILE A 517 -4.36 4.17 14.27
N ALA A 518 -5.34 3.25 14.20
CA ALA A 518 -5.03 1.83 14.05
C ALA A 518 -4.59 1.46 12.60
N LEU A 519 -4.64 2.42 11.66
CA LEU A 519 -4.46 2.23 10.22
C LEU A 519 -3.59 3.29 9.52
N THR A 520 -3.03 4.28 10.22
CA THR A 520 -2.08 5.27 9.68
C THR A 520 -0.72 5.10 10.33
N TRP A 521 0.18 4.53 9.54
CA TRP A 521 1.60 4.49 9.80
C TRP A 521 2.16 5.92 9.90
N THR A 522 2.89 6.20 10.97
CA THR A 522 3.86 7.29 10.98
C THR A 522 5.00 6.95 10.02
N VAL A 523 5.17 7.82 9.03
CA VAL A 523 6.31 7.85 8.11
C VAL A 523 7.60 8.03 8.91
N SER A 524 8.53 7.09 8.75
CA SER A 524 9.96 7.25 9.04
C SER A 524 10.74 6.64 7.91
#